data_AF-C7Q027-F1
#
_entry.id   AF-C7Q027-F1
#
_cell.length_a   1.000
_cell.length_b   1.000
_cell.length_c   1.000
_cell.angle_alpha   90.00
_cell.angle_beta   90.00
_cell.angle_gamma   90.00
#
_symmetry.space_group_name_H-M   'P 1'
#
loop_
_entity.id
_entity.type
_entity.pdbx_description
1 polymer ?
#
loop_
_entity_poly.entity_id
_entity_poly.type
_entity_poly.pdbx_seq_one_letter_code
_entity_poly.pdbx_strand_id
1 'polypeptide(L)' 'MFSLRRSHRNEAWEGMVVDKKRGMTDGSSMYFYLKVRVSDGSTKRVRVHRDLWKTLEDGDTVVKAAGAEPVKK' A
#
# COMPACT_ATOMS: atom_id res chain seq x y z
N MET A 1 9.59 -22.78 5.95
CA MET A 1 8.57 -22.60 4.88
C MET A 1 7.98 -21.20 5.00
N PHE A 2 8.50 -20.23 4.26
CA PHE A 2 7.89 -18.91 4.18
C PHE A 2 6.75 -18.98 3.17
N SER A 3 5.51 -19.00 3.67
CA SER A 3 4.34 -18.90 2.81
C SER A 3 4.42 -17.56 2.09
N LEU A 4 4.76 -17.58 0.80
CA LEU A 4 4.41 -16.51 -0.11
C LEU A 4 2.88 -16.54 -0.23
N ARG A 5 2.20 -15.98 0.78
CA ARG A 5 0.82 -15.55 0.63
C ARG A 5 0.88 -14.47 -0.45
N ARG A 6 0.66 -14.88 -1.71
CA ARG A 6 0.28 -13.98 -2.80
C ARG A 6 -0.74 -13.05 -2.18
N SER A 7 -0.36 -11.79 -1.93
CA SER A 7 -1.31 -10.78 -1.49
C SER A 7 -2.36 -10.74 -2.58
N HIS A 8 -3.48 -11.39 -2.29
CA HIS A 8 -4.58 -11.54 -3.22
C HIS A 8 -4.97 -10.10 -3.58
N ARG A 9 -4.76 -9.74 -4.84
CA ARG A 9 -4.96 -8.37 -5.36
C ARG A 9 -6.39 -7.86 -5.06
N ASN A 10 -7.28 -8.79 -4.73
CA ASN A 10 -8.70 -8.65 -4.45
C ASN A 10 -9.10 -8.98 -2.98
N GLU A 11 -8.21 -8.86 -2.00
CA GLU A 11 -8.60 -9.00 -0.58
C GLU A 11 -8.71 -7.61 0.06
N ALA A 12 -9.78 -7.40 0.83
CA ALA A 12 -9.97 -6.19 1.62
C ALA A 12 -9.01 -6.22 2.81
N TRP A 13 -8.35 -5.09 3.10
CA TRP A 13 -7.46 -4.97 4.25
C TRP A 13 -7.46 -3.54 4.76
N GLU A 14 -7.18 -3.41 6.05
CA GLU A 14 -6.97 -2.13 6.73
C GLU A 14 -5.58 -2.16 7.37
N GLY A 15 -4.84 -1.08 7.24
CA GLY A 15 -3.50 -0.99 7.81
C GLY A 15 -2.97 0.43 7.89
N MET A 16 -2.02 0.63 8.78
CA MET A 16 -1.35 1.91 9.02
C MET A 16 -0.14 2.05 8.10
N VAL A 17 0.05 3.22 7.50
CA VAL A 17 1.25 3.55 6.73
C VAL A 17 2.44 3.66 7.69
N VAL A 18 3.43 2.81 7.46
CA VAL A 18 4.69 2.79 8.24
C VAL A 18 5.86 3.33 7.44
N ASP A 19 5.79 3.31 6.11
CA ASP A 19 6.84 3.84 5.25
C ASP A 19 6.27 4.16 3.85
N LYS A 20 6.91 5.13 3.18
CA LYS A 20 6.48 5.64 1.88
C LYS A 20 7.67 5.64 0.94
N LYS A 21 7.60 4.85 -0.13
CA LYS A 21 8.69 4.75 -1.10
C LYS A 21 8.22 5.16 -2.49
N ARG A 22 8.88 6.15 -3.08
CA ARG A 22 8.76 6.44 -4.51
C ARG A 22 9.83 5.66 -5.29
N GLY A 23 9.45 5.08 -6.42
CA GLY A 23 10.35 4.33 -7.30
C GLY A 23 10.15 4.74 -8.75
N MET A 24 11.25 4.84 -9.48
CA MET A 24 11.25 5.09 -10.91
C MET A 24 11.88 3.86 -11.56
N THR A 25 11.09 3.05 -12.26
CA THR A 25 11.60 1.79 -12.84
C THR A 25 12.35 2.04 -14.15
N ASP A 26 11.95 3.05 -14.93
CA ASP A 26 12.41 3.20 -16.33
C ASP A 26 12.63 4.66 -16.76
N GLY A 27 12.86 5.59 -15.83
CA GLY A 27 13.04 7.02 -16.15
C GLY A 27 11.77 7.78 -16.56
N SER A 28 10.76 7.07 -17.07
CA SER A 28 9.58 7.69 -17.71
C SER A 28 8.28 7.56 -16.91
N SER A 29 8.21 6.66 -15.93
CA SER A 29 7.01 6.45 -15.11
C SER A 29 7.36 6.37 -13.63
N MET A 30 6.85 7.34 -12.88
CA MET A 30 7.04 7.43 -11.44
C MET A 30 5.96 6.61 -10.72
N TYR A 31 6.40 5.63 -9.94
CA TYR A 31 5.53 4.77 -9.16
C TYR A 31 5.61 5.13 -7.69
N PHE A 32 4.45 5.17 -7.05
CA PHE A 32 4.32 5.47 -5.64
C PHE A 32 3.93 4.19 -4.90
N TYR A 33 4.78 3.80 -3.95
CA TYR A 33 4.56 2.65 -3.10
C TYR A 33 4.41 3.09 -1.65
N LEU A 34 3.52 2.40 -0.95
CA LEU A 34 3.33 2.51 0.48
C LEU A 34 3.65 1.17 1.12
N LYS A 35 4.33 1.21 2.26
CA LYS A 35 4.44 0.09 3.17
C LYS A 35 3.41 0.32 4.26
N VAL A 36 2.43 -0.58 4.33
CA VAL A 36 1.37 -0.55 5.34
C VAL A 36 1.53 -1.74 6.26
N ARG A 37 1.33 -1.52 7.56
CA ARG A 37 1.23 -2.58 8.56
C ARG A 37 -0.24 -2.87 8.80
N VAL A 38 -0.65 -4.06 8.38
CA VAL A 38 -2.02 -4.56 8.54
C VAL A 38 -2.20 -5.02 9.99
N SER A 39 -3.42 -4.98 10.51
CA SER A 39 -3.74 -5.40 11.89
C SER A 39 -3.36 -6.86 12.21
N ASP A 40 -3.20 -7.69 11.19
CA ASP A 40 -2.63 -9.04 11.27
C ASP A 40 -1.14 -9.06 11.72
N GLY A 41 -0.50 -7.88 11.83
CA GLY A 41 0.92 -7.72 12.16
C GLY A 41 1.85 -7.78 10.94
N SER A 42 1.34 -8.30 9.82
CA SER A 42 2.01 -8.37 8.52
C SER A 42 2.21 -6.98 7.89
N THR A 43 3.34 -6.78 7.19
CA THR A 43 3.54 -5.57 6.37
C THR A 43 3.29 -5.87 4.89
N LYS A 44 2.52 -5.02 4.23
CA LYS A 44 2.21 -5.11 2.79
C LYS A 44 2.78 -3.91 2.06
N ARG A 45 3.19 -4.14 0.81
CA ARG A 45 3.68 -3.11 -0.10
C ARG A 45 2.62 -2.87 -1.17
N VAL A 46 2.10 -1.65 -1.23
CA VAL A 46 0.92 -1.30 -2.03
C VAL A 46 1.29 -0.20 -2.99
N ARG A 47 0.99 -0.40 -4.28
CA ARG A 47 1.13 0.65 -5.28
C ARG A 47 -0.11 1.54 -5.23
N VAL A 48 0.11 2.84 -5.21
CA VAL A 48 -0.94 3.86 -5.15
C VAL A 48 -0.74 4.91 -6.22
N HIS A 49 -1.79 5.67 -6.50
CA HIS A 49 -1.69 6.88 -7.31
C HIS A 49 -0.92 7.97 -6.57
N ARG A 50 -0.32 8.88 -7.35
CA ARG A 50 0.43 10.04 -6.84
C ARG A 50 -0.38 10.88 -5.86
N ASP A 51 -1.65 11.10 -6.16
CA ASP A 51 -2.53 11.99 -5.42
C ASP A 51 -2.75 11.47 -3.99
N LEU A 52 -3.17 10.22 -3.89
CA LEU A 52 -3.29 9.50 -2.62
C LEU A 52 -1.94 9.39 -1.89
N TRP A 53 -0.84 9.14 -2.61
CA TRP A 53 0.48 9.08 -1.97
C TRP A 53 0.86 10.41 -1.34
N LYS A 54 0.46 11.55 -1.92
CA LYS A 54 0.72 12.87 -1.36
C LYS A 54 -0.17 13.19 -0.15
N THR A 55 -1.38 12.63 -0.06
CA THR A 55 -2.33 12.90 1.03
C THR A 55 -2.13 12.04 2.27
N LEU A 56 -1.42 10.91 2.11
CA LEU A 56 -1.08 9.99 3.20
C LEU A 56 0.20 10.43 3.89
N GLU A 57 0.41 10.06 5.14
CA GLU A 57 1.65 10.29 5.91
C GLU A 57 2.00 9.01 6.67
N ASP A 58 3.23 8.89 7.21
CA ASP A 58 3.46 7.85 8.21
C ASP A 58 2.58 8.11 9.43
N GLY A 59 1.99 7.07 10.03
CA GLY A 59 0.91 7.28 10.99
C GLY A 59 -0.48 6.99 10.44
N ASP A 60 -0.66 7.22 9.14
CA ASP A 60 -1.99 7.35 8.55
C ASP A 60 -2.66 5.99 8.28
N THR A 61 -3.98 5.92 8.40
CA THR A 61 -4.72 4.66 8.22
C THR A 61 -5.25 4.56 6.79
N VAL A 62 -4.89 3.47 6.12
CA VAL A 62 -5.33 3.17 4.76
C VAL A 62 -6.20 1.93 4.79
N VAL A 63 -7.35 2.04 4.14
CA VAL A 63 -8.24 0.91 3.89
C VAL A 63 -8.27 0.64 2.39
N LYS A 64 -8.13 -0.63 2.01
CA LYS A 64 -8.36 -1.08 0.64
C LYS A 64 -9.50 -2.07 0.64
N ALA A 65 -10.54 -1.79 -0.14
CA ALA A 65 -11.61 -2.76 -0.38
C ALA A 65 -11.19 -3.81 -1.43
N ALA A 66 -11.86 -4.96 -1.41
CA ALA A 66 -11.70 -6.00 -2.41
C ALA A 66 -12.05 -5.45 -3.80
N GLY A 67 -11.11 -5.54 -4.75
CA GLY A 67 -11.29 -5.01 -6.11
C GLY A 67 -11.22 -3.49 -6.26
N ALA A 68 -11.14 -2.73 -5.17
CA ALA A 68 -11.05 -1.26 -5.21
C ALA A 68 -9.62 -0.74 -5.02
N GLU A 69 -9.43 0.53 -5.38
CA GLU A 69 -8.23 1.29 -5.05
C GLU A 69 -8.16 1.55 -3.53
N PRO A 70 -6.95 1.56 -2.94
CA PRO A 70 -6.78 1.95 -1.55
C PRO A 70 -7.21 3.40 -1.35
N VAL A 71 -7.83 3.69 -0.22
CA VAL A 71 -8.25 5.05 0.17
C VAL A 71 -7.78 5.35 1.60
N LYS A 72 -7.55 6.63 1.88
CA LYS A 72 -7.31 7.15 3.23
C LYS A 72 -8.61 7.02 4.03
N LYS A 73 -8.52 6.47 5.25
CA LYS A 73 -9.64 6.37 6.19
C LYS A 73 -9.78 7.65 7.01
#